data_AF-B1WV07-F1
#
_entry.id   AF-B1WV07-F1
#
_cell.length_a   1.000
_cell.length_b   1.000
_cell.length_c   1.000
_cell.angle_alpha   90.00
_cell.angle_beta   90.00
_cell.angle_gamma   90.00
#
_symmetry.space_group_name_H-M   'P 1'
#
loop_
_entity.id
_entity.type
_entity.pdbx_description
1 polymer ?
#
loop_
_entity_poly.entity_id
_entity_poly.type
_entity_poly.pdbx_seq_one_letter_code
_entity_poly.pdbx_strand_id
1 'polypeptide(L)' 'MKLNFKFYDALHLAFAEVAEADIFLTTDDRLFRRAKQHSSIIKIPVDNPVSWLINLLQLQGDSNEIK' A
#
# COMPACT_ATOMS: atom_id res chain seq x y z
N MET A 1 -15.80 5.25 15.98
CA MET A 1 -15.55 4.34 14.84
C MET A 1 -14.16 3.75 15.05
N LYS A 2 -14.01 2.44 15.33
CA LYS A 2 -12.71 1.81 15.61
C LYS A 2 -12.22 1.18 14.31
N LEU A 3 -11.02 1.55 13.84
CA LEU A 3 -10.43 1.07 12.58
C LEU A 3 -10.08 -0.43 12.58
N ASN A 4 -10.30 -1.13 13.71
CA ASN A 4 -10.06 -2.56 13.91
C ASN A 4 -8.64 -3.05 13.55
N PHE A 5 -7.66 -2.16 13.38
CA PHE A 5 -6.25 -2.53 13.27
C PHE A 5 -5.75 -3.17 14.56
N LYS A 6 -4.90 -4.19 14.42
CA LYS A 6 -4.09 -4.63 15.56
C LYS A 6 -3.06 -3.54 15.88
N PHE A 7 -2.51 -3.56 17.09
CA PHE A 7 -1.53 -2.56 17.52
C PHE A 7 -0.35 -2.45 16.54
N TYR A 8 0.24 -3.58 16.15
CA TYR A 8 1.37 -3.60 15.22
C TYR A 8 1.01 -3.10 13.81
N ASP A 9 -0.19 -3.44 13.31
CA ASP A 9 -0.69 -2.96 12.02
C ASP A 9 -0.77 -1.43 12.00
N ALA A 10 -1.35 -0.85 13.05
CA ALA A 10 -1.49 0.60 13.18
C ALA A 10 -0.12 1.28 13.32
N LEU A 11 0.81 0.67 14.05
CA LEU A 11 2.16 1.19 14.23
C LEU A 11 2.94 1.22 12.91
N HIS A 12 2.89 0.15 12.11
CA HIS A 12 3.55 0.11 10.81
C HIS A 12 3.01 1.16 9.85
N LEU A 13 1.68 1.34 9.81
CA LEU A 13 1.04 2.38 8.99
C LEU A 13 1.45 3.78 9.46
N ALA A 14 1.48 4.02 10.77
CA ALA A 14 1.90 5.31 11.32
C ALA A 14 3.37 5.61 11.01
N PHE A 15 4.26 4.62 11.10
CA PHE A 15 5.66 4.80 10.73
C PHE A 15 5.83 5.10 9.25
N ALA A 16 5.09 4.43 8.38
CA ALA A 16 5.15 4.70 6.95
C ALA A 16 4.57 6.09 6.59
N GLU A 17 3.56 6.57 7.32
CA GLU A 17 3.06 7.95 7.16
C GLU A 17 4.08 8.98 7.66
N VAL A 18 4.68 8.77 8.84
CA VAL A 18 5.69 9.69 9.40
C VAL A 18 6.98 9.71 8.58
N ALA A 19 7.36 8.57 7.99
CA ALA A 19 8.51 8.48 7.10
C ALA A 19 8.24 9.01 5.68
N GLU A 20 7.01 9.47 5.40
CA GLU A 20 6.57 9.94 4.08
C GLU A 20 6.86 8.92 2.98
N ALA A 21 6.63 7.63 3.26
CA ALA A 21 6.87 6.57 2.29
C ALA A 21 5.94 6.70 1.08
N ASP A 22 6.48 6.52 -0.12
CA ASP A 22 5.70 6.57 -1.36
C ASP A 22 4.60 5.48 -1.40
N ILE A 23 4.93 4.29 -0.88
CA ILE A 23 4.01 3.16 -0.79
C ILE A 23 4.40 2.24 0.36
N PHE A 24 3.39 1.71 1.06
CA PHE A 24 3.56 0.66 2.06
C PHE A 24 3.17 -0.71 1.48
N LEU A 25 4.16 -1.60 1.36
CA LEU A 25 3.95 -2.93 0.83
C LEU A 25 3.78 -3.96 1.95
N THR A 26 2.74 -4.78 1.87
CA THR A 26 2.48 -5.83 2.87
C THR A 26 2.00 -7.14 2.24
N THR A 27 2.40 -8.27 2.83
CA THR A 27 1.90 -9.60 2.48
C THR A 27 0.73 -10.05 3.35
N ASP A 28 0.36 -9.29 4.39
CA ASP A 28 -0.81 -9.60 5.22
C ASP A 28 -2.10 -9.09 4.55
N ASP A 29 -2.86 -10.03 3.98
CA ASP A 29 -4.16 -9.80 3.36
C ASP A 29 -5.16 -9.06 4.25
N ARG A 30 -5.15 -9.30 5.57
CA ARG A 30 -6.08 -8.66 6.51
C ARG A 30 -5.72 -7.20 6.68
N LEU A 31 -4.43 -6.90 6.78
CA LEU A 31 -3.93 -5.53 6.86
C LEU A 31 -4.23 -4.77 5.56
N PHE A 32 -3.89 -5.36 4.41
CA PHE A 32 -4.15 -4.77 3.09
C PHE A 32 -5.64 -4.42 2.90
N ARG A 33 -6.55 -5.37 3.17
CA ARG A 33 -8.00 -5.14 3.01
C ARG A 33 -8.51 -4.03 3.92
N ARG A 34 -8.05 -3.98 5.17
CA ARG A 34 -8.46 -2.95 6.13
C ARG A 34 -7.90 -1.58 5.77
N ALA A 35 -6.64 -1.52 5.35
CA ALA A 35 -6.02 -0.30 4.88
C ALA A 35 -6.78 0.28 3.69
N LYS A 36 -7.16 -0.58 2.74
CA LYS A 36 -7.96 -0.21 1.57
C LYS A 36 -9.38 0.24 1.93
N GLN A 37 -10.01 -0.37 2.93
CA GLN A 37 -11.32 0.05 3.45
C GLN A 37 -11.28 1.43 4.14
N HIS A 38 -10.12 1.82 4.65
CA HIS A 38 -9.89 3.08 5.35
C HIS A 38 -8.94 4.01 4.58
N SER A 39 -8.92 3.92 3.25
CA SER A 39 -8.09 4.76 2.37
C SER A 39 -8.42 6.25 2.47
N SER A 40 -9.58 6.62 2.99
CA SER A 40 -9.93 8.01 3.29
C SER A 40 -9.21 8.57 4.52
N ILE A 41 -8.67 7.70 5.38
CA ILE A 41 -7.99 8.05 6.63
C ILE A 41 -6.48 7.81 6.50
N ILE A 42 -6.10 6.72 5.86
CA ILE A 42 -4.70 6.37 5.61
C ILE A 42 -4.22 7.09 4.36
N LYS A 43 -3.31 8.06 4.54
CA LYS A 43 -2.81 8.90 3.44
C LYS A 43 -1.79 8.19 2.54
N ILE A 44 -1.17 7.13 3.05
CA ILE A 44 -0.18 6.36 2.28
C ILE A 44 -0.87 5.27 1.45
N PRO A 45 -0.48 5.08 0.18
CA PRO A 45 -0.92 3.93 -0.59
C PRO A 45 -0.45 2.62 0.05
N VAL A 46 -1.32 1.61 0.08
CA VAL A 46 -0.99 0.28 0.61
C VAL A 46 -1.26 -0.76 -0.46
N ASP A 47 -0.28 -1.61 -0.77
CA ASP A 47 -0.41 -2.66 -1.78
C ASP A 47 0.30 -3.97 -1.40
N ASN A 48 -0.01 -5.03 -2.13
CA ASN A 48 0.77 -6.26 -2.07
C ASN A 48 2.03 -6.12 -2.94
N PRO A 49 3.21 -6.57 -2.47
CA PRO A 49 4.46 -6.46 -3.23
C PRO A 49 4.39 -7.05 -4.65
N VAL A 50 3.68 -8.17 -4.83
CA VAL A 50 3.55 -8.84 -6.13
C VAL A 50 2.67 -8.03 -7.08
N SER A 51 1.50 -7.58 -6.61
CA SER A 51 0.60 -6.73 -7.41
C SER A 51 1.28 -5.44 -7.82
N TRP A 52 1.99 -4.81 -6.90
CA TRP A 52 2.74 -3.58 -7.16
C TRP A 52 3.83 -3.79 -8.22
N LEU A 53 4.61 -4.87 -8.10
CA LEU A 53 5.66 -5.19 -9.06
C LEU A 53 5.10 -5.48 -10.46
N ILE A 54 4.00 -6.23 -10.56
CA ILE A 54 3.35 -6.51 -11.85
C ILE A 54 2.89 -5.20 -12.50
N ASN A 55 2.21 -4.33 -11.75
CA ASN A 55 1.77 -3.03 -12.26
C ASN A 55 2.95 -2.17 -12.73
N LEU A 56 4.05 -2.15 -11.97
CA LEU A 56 5.26 -1.42 -12.33
C LEU A 56 5.84 -1.92 -13.66
N LEU A 57 5.95 -3.24 -13.83
CA LEU A 57 6.49 -3.85 -15.05
C LEU A 57 5.58 -3.63 -16.27
N GLN A 58 4.26 -3.65 -16.09
CA GLN A 58 3.31 -3.37 -17.16
C GLN A 58 3.39 -1.90 -17.62
N LEU A 59 3.46 -0.96 -16.67
CA LEU A 59 3.66 0.46 -16.97
C LEU A 59 4.97 0.72 -17.73
N GLN A 60 6.03 -0.02 -17.40
CA GLN A 60 7.32 0.05 -18.11
C GLN A 60 7.27 -0.58 -19.51
N GLY A 61 6.52 -1.65 -19.69
CA GLY A 61 6.31 -2.30 -21.00
C GLY A 61 5.61 -1.37 -21.99
N ASP A 62 4.51 -0.73 -21.58
CA ASP A 62 3.75 0.21 -22.43
C ASP A 62 4.56 1.47 -22.80
N SER A 63 5.50 1.88 -21.94
CA SER A 63 6.35 3.05 -22.19
C SER A 63 7.43 2.81 -23.26
N ASN A 64 7.76 1.55 -23.55
CA ASN A 64 8.79 1.17 -24.52
C ASN A 64 8.24 0.91 -25.93
N GLU A 65 6.92 0.93 -26.13
CA GLU A 65 6.29 0.77 -27.46
C GLU A 65 6.04 2.10 -28.20
N ILE A 66 6.39 3.25 -27.59
CA ILE A 66 6.22 4.60 -28.20
C ILE A 66 7.58 5.22 -28.61
N LYS A 67 8.56 4.42 -29.02
CA LYS A 67 9.82 4.94 -29.59
C LYS A 67 10.10 4.37 -30.98
#